data_AF-A0A3N2N9L6-F1
#
_entry.id   AF-A0A3N2N9L6-F1
#
_cell.length_a   1.000
_cell.length_b   1.000
_cell.length_c   1.000
_cell.angle_alpha   90.00
_cell.angle_beta   90.00
_cell.angle_gamma   90.00
#
_symmetry.space_group_name_H-M   'P 1'
#
loop_
_entity.id
_entity.type
_entity.pdbx_description
1 polymer ?
#
loop_
_entity_poly.entity_id
_entity_poly.type
_entity_poly.pdbx_seq_one_letter_code
_entity_poly.pdbx_strand_id
1 'polypeptide(L)'
;MIMNEAVSNKLKHFWKVVSNVRPIVWICLYICLMPLFALVYYLMPDGQFRIPQDAGTDFGSWLYYSIVTITTLGFGDYTPAHGWAQAVTAIEVMCGLIFLGFFLNSVGSMKSEIDVESEIEKQRRVHKSSEYEKLMKNIPVLLHKLNLYLSFCYAVTTPLSRRGEGGEYNPDFSFNDMHDLYLPSGIPTDHSSRAAVEGLMACASATSLYLDSLQSRVDLTLWPELLEDSFGFVAACQMFVSGDLLKDWPERELHKSSMHTLDDAVRKISDDIKSWSGPAESGKRLDMAPAVELFHFIKETGKLARDIELSATRVASSPAISN
;
A
#
# COMPACT_ATOMS: atom_id res chain seq x y z
N MET A 1 9.51 41.57 -17.73
CA MET A 1 9.48 40.11 -17.49
C MET A 1 8.53 39.71 -16.36
N ILE A 2 8.50 40.43 -15.22
CA ILE A 2 7.64 40.12 -14.04
C ILE A 2 6.12 40.34 -14.30
N MET A 3 5.74 41.31 -15.14
CA MET A 3 4.31 41.61 -15.42
C MET A 3 3.58 40.51 -16.21
N ASN A 4 4.32 39.65 -16.92
CA ASN A 4 3.73 38.57 -17.73
C ASN A 4 3.38 37.33 -16.87
N GLU A 5 4.13 37.07 -15.80
CA GLU A 5 3.87 35.95 -14.89
C GLU A 5 2.64 36.18 -14.00
N ALA A 6 2.45 37.41 -13.50
CA ALA A 6 1.29 37.75 -12.68
C ALA A 6 -0.03 37.63 -13.46
N VAL A 7 -0.03 38.04 -14.73
CA VAL A 7 -1.19 37.89 -15.63
C VAL A 7 -1.42 36.42 -15.98
N SER A 8 -0.36 35.65 -16.27
CA SER A 8 -0.45 34.22 -16.54
C SER A 8 -1.04 33.44 -15.36
N ASN A 9 -0.62 33.74 -14.14
CA ASN A 9 -1.11 33.07 -12.93
C ASN A 9 -2.58 33.40 -12.64
N LYS A 10 -2.99 34.66 -12.83
CA LYS A 10 -4.42 35.05 -12.70
C LYS A 10 -5.29 34.36 -13.75
N LEU A 11 -4.81 34.26 -14.98
CA LEU A 11 -5.54 33.59 -16.07
C LEU A 11 -5.67 32.08 -15.80
N LYS A 12 -4.58 31.41 -15.41
CA LYS A 12 -4.61 29.98 -15.01
C LYS A 12 -5.57 29.73 -13.85
N HIS A 13 -5.55 30.60 -12.83
CA HIS A 13 -6.47 30.52 -11.70
C HIS A 13 -7.93 30.70 -12.14
N PHE A 14 -8.21 31.69 -12.99
CA PHE A 14 -9.55 31.91 -13.54
C PHE A 14 -10.07 30.68 -14.29
N TRP A 15 -9.27 30.12 -15.21
CA TRP A 15 -9.66 28.92 -15.95
C TRP A 15 -9.88 27.71 -15.04
N LYS A 16 -9.05 27.54 -14.00
CA LYS A 16 -9.21 26.48 -13.01
C LYS A 16 -10.50 26.63 -12.19
N VAL A 17 -10.86 27.86 -11.82
CA VAL A 17 -12.11 28.12 -11.11
C VAL A 17 -13.30 27.85 -12.03
N VAL A 18 -13.27 28.32 -13.27
CA VAL A 18 -14.34 28.12 -14.26
C VAL A 18 -14.55 26.64 -14.59
N SER A 19 -13.48 25.86 -14.76
CA SER A 19 -13.55 24.41 -15.03
C SER A 19 -14.09 23.61 -13.85
N ASN A 20 -13.82 24.04 -12.62
CA ASN A 20 -14.27 23.36 -11.40
C ASN A 20 -15.74 23.61 -11.06
N VAL A 21 -16.40 24.60 -11.68
CA VAL A 21 -17.84 24.80 -11.53
C VAL A 21 -18.58 23.70 -12.28
N ARG A 22 -19.59 23.08 -11.65
CA ARG A 22 -20.37 21.99 -12.26
C ARG A 22 -21.02 22.45 -13.58
N PRO A 23 -21.01 21.61 -14.65
CA PRO A 23 -21.60 21.97 -15.94
C PRO A 23 -23.05 22.45 -15.85
N ILE A 24 -23.80 21.89 -14.89
CA ILE A 24 -25.21 22.25 -14.65
C ILE A 24 -25.41 23.74 -14.35
N VAL A 25 -24.44 24.39 -13.69
CA VAL A 25 -24.55 25.82 -13.36
C VAL A 25 -24.44 26.67 -14.64
N TRP A 26 -23.51 26.34 -15.52
CA TRP A 26 -23.30 27.06 -16.78
C TRP A 26 -24.49 26.94 -17.73
N ILE A 27 -25.07 25.74 -17.86
CA ILE A 27 -26.26 25.54 -18.70
C ILE A 27 -27.52 26.20 -18.09
N CYS A 28 -27.67 26.19 -16.76
CA CYS A 28 -28.74 26.94 -16.10
C CYS A 28 -28.60 28.45 -16.34
N LEU A 29 -27.39 29.02 -16.21
CA LEU A 29 -27.15 30.43 -16.52
C LEU A 29 -27.46 30.75 -17.99
N TYR A 30 -27.02 29.91 -18.93
CA TYR A 30 -27.34 30.04 -20.35
C TYR A 30 -28.86 30.05 -20.62
N ILE A 31 -29.62 29.14 -20.00
CA ILE A 31 -31.08 29.08 -20.13
C ILE A 31 -31.73 30.30 -19.46
N CYS A 32 -31.23 30.77 -18.31
CA CYS A 32 -31.74 31.96 -17.64
C CYS A 32 -31.53 33.26 -18.42
N LEU A 33 -30.54 33.32 -19.32
CA LEU A 33 -30.34 34.47 -20.19
C LEU A 33 -31.49 34.62 -21.21
N MET A 34 -32.12 33.53 -21.65
CA MET A 34 -33.22 33.57 -22.63
C MET A 34 -34.41 34.45 -22.17
N PRO A 35 -35.05 34.20 -21.01
CA PRO A 35 -36.13 35.08 -20.55
C PRO A 35 -35.63 36.47 -20.13
N LEU A 36 -34.36 36.62 -19.75
CA LEU A 36 -33.79 37.91 -19.40
C LEU A 36 -33.68 38.83 -20.63
N PHE A 37 -33.11 38.34 -21.73
CA PHE A 37 -33.04 39.11 -22.98
C PHE A 37 -34.41 39.30 -23.61
N ALA A 38 -35.30 38.30 -23.52
CA ALA A 38 -36.71 38.46 -23.90
C ALA A 38 -37.39 39.64 -23.17
N LEU A 39 -37.13 39.80 -21.88
CA LEU A 39 -37.65 40.93 -21.10
C LEU A 39 -37.04 42.26 -21.56
N VAL A 40 -35.74 42.29 -21.88
CA VAL A 40 -35.08 43.48 -22.42
C VAL A 40 -35.70 43.88 -23.76
N TYR A 41 -35.97 42.93 -24.65
CA TYR A 41 -36.63 43.19 -25.93
C TYR A 41 -38.07 43.65 -25.76
N TYR A 42 -38.82 43.04 -24.85
CA TYR A 42 -40.19 43.43 -24.54
C TYR A 42 -40.30 44.86 -23.99
N LEU A 43 -39.28 45.34 -23.28
CA LEU A 43 -39.22 46.72 -22.78
C LEU A 43 -38.78 47.74 -23.84
N MET A 44 -38.25 47.29 -24.98
CA MET A 44 -37.86 48.18 -26.08
C MET A 44 -39.07 48.57 -26.94
N PRO A 45 -39.08 49.77 -27.53
CA PRO A 45 -40.12 50.14 -28.49
C PRO A 45 -40.09 49.24 -29.72
N ASP A 46 -41.26 48.75 -30.16
CA ASP A 46 -41.42 47.86 -31.32
C ASP A 46 -40.73 48.39 -32.58
N GLY A 47 -40.69 49.71 -32.77
CA GLY A 47 -40.02 50.37 -33.90
C GLY A 47 -38.51 50.14 -33.98
N GLN A 48 -37.87 49.58 -32.94
CA GLN A 48 -36.47 49.18 -32.99
C GLN A 48 -36.23 47.93 -33.85
N PHE A 49 -37.26 47.14 -34.11
CA PHE A 49 -37.20 45.87 -34.83
C PHE A 49 -38.03 45.90 -36.11
N ARG A 50 -37.60 45.13 -37.10
CA ARG A 50 -38.43 44.74 -38.25
C ARG A 50 -39.19 43.48 -37.86
N ILE A 51 -40.50 43.61 -37.74
CA ILE A 51 -41.42 42.56 -37.28
C ILE A 51 -42.35 42.17 -38.45
N PRO A 52 -42.66 40.87 -38.65
CA PRO A 52 -43.61 40.43 -39.67
C PRO A 52 -45.02 41.02 -39.47
N GLN A 53 -45.78 41.20 -40.56
CA GLN A 53 -47.09 41.89 -40.51
C GLN A 53 -48.15 41.18 -39.65
N ASP A 54 -48.02 39.86 -39.41
CA ASP A 54 -48.94 39.05 -38.60
C ASP A 54 -48.30 38.53 -37.29
N ALA A 55 -47.16 39.09 -36.90
CA ALA A 55 -46.42 38.65 -35.73
C ALA A 55 -46.80 39.45 -34.46
N GLY A 56 -46.88 38.76 -33.31
CA GLY A 56 -47.15 39.39 -32.02
C GLY A 56 -45.91 40.05 -31.42
N THR A 57 -46.10 41.08 -30.58
CA THR A 57 -45.04 41.73 -29.79
C THR A 57 -45.16 41.41 -28.30
N ASP A 58 -45.89 40.34 -27.96
CA ASP A 58 -45.98 39.84 -26.60
C ASP A 58 -44.66 39.19 -26.15
N PHE A 59 -44.54 38.94 -24.84
CA PHE A 59 -43.35 38.33 -24.25
C PHE A 59 -43.00 36.97 -24.89
N GLY A 60 -43.99 36.20 -25.35
CA GLY A 60 -43.76 34.91 -26.00
C GLY A 60 -42.97 35.05 -27.31
N SER A 61 -43.32 36.04 -28.14
CA SER A 61 -42.60 36.36 -29.37
C SER A 61 -41.16 36.81 -29.11
N TRP A 62 -40.93 37.64 -28.10
CA TRP A 62 -39.58 38.08 -27.72
C TRP A 62 -38.75 36.98 -27.07
N LEU A 63 -39.39 36.06 -26.34
CA LEU A 63 -38.75 34.86 -25.83
C LEU A 63 -38.33 33.93 -26.96
N TYR A 64 -39.20 33.72 -27.96
CA TYR A 64 -38.84 33.00 -29.18
C TYR A 64 -37.63 33.65 -29.88
N TYR A 65 -37.67 34.97 -30.09
CA TYR A 65 -36.57 35.70 -30.71
C TYR A 65 -35.25 35.55 -29.93
N SER A 66 -35.30 35.68 -28.60
CA SER A 66 -34.14 35.48 -27.74
C SER A 66 -33.59 34.04 -27.82
N ILE A 67 -34.45 33.02 -27.76
CA ILE A 67 -34.04 31.61 -27.90
C ILE A 67 -33.31 31.40 -29.23
N VAL A 68 -33.90 31.84 -30.34
CA VAL A 68 -33.33 31.67 -31.69
C VAL A 68 -32.03 32.47 -31.86
N THR A 69 -31.92 33.62 -31.21
CA THR A 69 -30.73 34.48 -31.25
C THR A 69 -29.59 33.89 -30.42
N ILE A 70 -29.82 33.56 -29.14
CA ILE A 70 -28.77 33.04 -28.24
C ILE A 70 -28.28 31.64 -28.66
N THR A 71 -29.17 30.83 -29.26
CA THR A 71 -28.81 29.53 -29.85
C THR A 71 -28.13 29.65 -31.21
N THR A 72 -27.92 30.87 -31.71
CA THR A 72 -27.29 31.17 -33.01
C THR A 72 -28.05 30.61 -34.23
N LEU A 73 -29.32 30.23 -34.07
CA LEU A 73 -30.18 29.75 -35.16
C LEU A 73 -30.53 30.88 -36.14
N GLY A 74 -30.94 32.03 -35.62
CA GLY A 74 -31.15 33.26 -36.39
C GLY A 74 -32.09 33.15 -37.60
N PHE A 75 -33.36 32.78 -37.40
CA PHE A 75 -34.35 32.66 -38.51
C PHE A 75 -34.60 33.96 -39.30
N GLY A 76 -34.34 35.13 -38.70
CA GLY A 76 -34.38 36.42 -39.39
C GLY A 76 -35.77 37.00 -39.61
N ASP A 77 -36.79 36.40 -39.01
CA ASP A 77 -38.17 36.87 -38.98
C ASP A 77 -38.31 38.15 -38.14
N TYR A 78 -37.77 38.15 -36.92
CA TYR A 78 -37.52 39.37 -36.14
C TYR A 78 -36.09 39.84 -36.40
N THR A 79 -35.92 41.08 -36.87
CA THR A 79 -34.59 41.63 -37.19
C THR A 79 -34.35 42.95 -36.46
N PRO A 80 -33.21 43.17 -35.78
CA PRO A 80 -32.90 44.45 -35.16
C PRO A 80 -32.60 45.49 -36.26
N ALA A 81 -33.45 46.51 -36.38
CA ALA A 81 -33.38 47.50 -37.45
C ALA A 81 -32.57 48.75 -37.06
N HIS A 82 -32.41 49.00 -35.75
CA HIS A 82 -31.79 50.20 -35.20
C HIS A 82 -30.62 49.86 -34.27
N GLY A 83 -29.70 50.82 -34.10
CA GLY A 83 -28.42 50.59 -33.42
C GLY A 83 -28.52 50.04 -31.99
N TRP A 84 -29.55 50.43 -31.22
CA TRP A 84 -29.73 49.91 -29.86
C TRP A 84 -30.16 48.45 -29.83
N ALA A 85 -31.13 48.07 -30.67
CA ALA A 85 -31.53 46.67 -30.82
C ALA A 85 -30.35 45.83 -31.32
N GLN A 86 -29.60 46.31 -32.31
CA GLN A 86 -28.41 45.63 -32.83
C GLN A 86 -27.34 45.41 -31.75
N ALA A 87 -27.11 46.41 -30.91
CA ALA A 87 -26.15 46.31 -29.80
C ALA A 87 -26.58 45.26 -28.77
N VAL A 88 -27.86 45.23 -28.38
CA VAL A 88 -28.37 44.24 -27.41
C VAL A 88 -28.34 42.83 -27.99
N THR A 89 -28.75 42.65 -29.25
CA THR A 89 -28.64 41.36 -29.96
C THR A 89 -27.20 40.89 -30.06
N ALA A 90 -26.24 41.78 -30.33
CA ALA A 90 -24.82 41.43 -30.34
C ALA A 90 -24.31 40.99 -28.96
N ILE A 91 -24.74 41.67 -27.88
CA ILE A 91 -24.40 41.30 -26.51
C ILE A 91 -25.00 39.93 -26.16
N GLU A 92 -26.26 39.68 -26.52
CA GLU A 92 -26.91 38.39 -26.30
C GLU A 92 -26.13 37.24 -26.94
N VAL A 93 -25.77 37.37 -28.22
CA VAL A 93 -24.97 36.35 -28.93
C VAL A 93 -23.62 36.13 -28.26
N MET A 94 -22.93 37.22 -27.88
CA MET A 94 -21.64 37.12 -27.19
C MET A 94 -21.77 36.41 -25.84
N CYS A 95 -22.77 36.75 -25.04
CA CYS A 95 -23.05 36.07 -23.78
C CYS A 95 -23.36 34.59 -24.01
N GLY A 96 -24.24 34.27 -24.95
CA GLY A 96 -24.59 32.89 -25.31
C GLY A 96 -23.37 32.05 -25.65
N LEU A 97 -22.50 32.55 -26.53
CA LEU A 97 -21.26 31.86 -26.92
C LEU A 97 -20.29 31.67 -25.75
N ILE A 98 -20.14 32.66 -24.86
CA ILE A 98 -19.27 32.56 -23.68
C ILE A 98 -19.79 31.49 -22.71
N PHE A 99 -21.08 31.54 -22.36
CA PHE A 99 -21.67 30.58 -21.41
C PHE A 99 -21.70 29.16 -21.98
N LEU A 100 -21.98 28.99 -23.27
CA LEU A 100 -21.90 27.70 -23.93
C LEU A 100 -20.45 27.17 -23.97
N GLY A 101 -19.47 28.03 -24.24
CA GLY A 101 -18.06 27.69 -24.19
C GLY A 101 -17.60 27.24 -22.80
N PHE A 102 -18.03 27.93 -21.74
CA PHE A 102 -17.76 27.51 -20.35
C PHE A 102 -18.43 26.19 -19.99
N PHE A 103 -19.67 25.97 -20.44
CA PHE A 103 -20.34 24.68 -20.28
C PHE A 103 -19.54 23.54 -20.92
N LEU A 104 -19.13 23.68 -22.19
CA LEU A 104 -18.36 22.67 -22.91
C LEU A 104 -17.00 22.40 -22.25
N ASN A 105 -16.32 23.45 -21.77
CA ASN A 105 -15.06 23.31 -21.05
C ASN A 105 -15.23 22.53 -19.73
N SER A 106 -16.26 22.85 -18.96
CA SER A 106 -16.58 22.16 -17.70
C SER A 106 -16.92 20.68 -17.93
N VAL A 107 -17.70 20.36 -18.99
CA VAL A 107 -18.00 18.97 -19.38
C VAL A 107 -16.72 18.22 -19.77
N GLY A 108 -15.85 18.83 -20.57
CA GLY A 108 -14.58 18.24 -20.97
C GLY A 108 -13.67 17.94 -19.77
N SER A 109 -13.58 18.88 -18.82
CA SER A 109 -12.80 18.72 -17.58
C SER A 109 -13.35 17.58 -16.71
N MET A 110 -14.67 17.50 -16.52
CA MET A 110 -15.30 16.45 -15.71
C MET A 110 -15.08 15.06 -16.30
N LYS A 111 -15.17 14.93 -17.64
CA LYS A 111 -14.88 13.67 -18.32
C LYS A 111 -13.41 13.26 -18.14
N SER A 112 -12.48 14.20 -18.27
CA SER A 112 -11.05 13.93 -18.06
C SER A 112 -10.75 13.48 -16.63
N GLU A 113 -11.43 14.04 -15.62
CA GLU A 113 -11.25 13.63 -14.23
C GLU A 113 -11.76 12.20 -14.00
N ILE A 114 -12.93 11.87 -14.54
CA ILE A 114 -13.52 10.51 -14.46
C ILE A 114 -12.64 9.48 -15.20
N ASP A 115 -12.16 9.82 -16.40
CA ASP A 115 -11.30 8.93 -17.19
C ASP A 115 -10.00 8.66 -16.41
N VAL A 116 -9.38 9.68 -15.83
CA VAL A 116 -8.16 9.55 -15.01
C VAL A 116 -8.39 8.70 -13.76
N GLU A 117 -9.49 8.91 -13.03
CA GLU A 117 -9.81 8.11 -11.83
C GLU A 117 -9.99 6.63 -12.18
N SER A 118 -10.68 6.35 -13.29
CA SER A 118 -10.88 4.99 -13.78
C SER A 118 -9.58 4.32 -14.22
N GLU A 119 -8.66 5.06 -14.85
CA GLU A 119 -7.35 4.58 -15.24
C GLU A 119 -6.46 4.31 -14.01
N ILE A 120 -6.48 5.18 -13.01
CA ILE A 120 -5.74 4.99 -11.75
C ILE A 120 -6.24 3.74 -11.03
N GLU A 121 -7.54 3.55 -10.91
CA GLU A 121 -8.13 2.36 -10.27
C GLU A 121 -7.76 1.08 -11.05
N LYS A 122 -7.80 1.14 -12.40
CA LYS A 122 -7.34 0.03 -13.24
C LYS A 122 -5.86 -0.28 -13.04
N GLN A 123 -5.01 0.74 -13.01
CA GLN A 123 -3.57 0.59 -12.74
C GLN A 123 -3.34 -0.02 -11.36
N ARG A 124 -4.07 0.41 -10.33
CA ARG A 124 -3.97 -0.15 -8.98
C ARG A 124 -4.37 -1.63 -8.95
N ARG A 125 -5.43 -2.03 -9.67
CA ARG A 125 -5.82 -3.45 -9.78
C ARG A 125 -4.79 -4.28 -10.51
N VAL A 126 -4.24 -3.76 -11.62
CA VAL A 126 -3.16 -4.43 -12.36
C VAL A 126 -1.89 -4.57 -11.51
N HIS A 127 -1.52 -3.52 -10.77
CA HIS A 127 -0.40 -3.54 -9.82
C HIS A 127 -0.62 -4.64 -8.77
N LYS A 128 -1.77 -4.62 -8.07
CA LYS A 128 -2.09 -5.62 -7.05
C LYS A 128 -2.07 -7.06 -7.60
N SER A 129 -2.60 -7.27 -8.81
CA SER A 129 -2.58 -8.58 -9.47
C SER A 129 -1.15 -9.04 -9.80
N SER A 130 -0.32 -8.14 -10.33
CA SER A 130 1.08 -8.42 -10.64
C SER A 130 1.88 -8.78 -9.39
N GLU A 131 1.72 -8.01 -8.30
CA GLU A 131 2.39 -8.29 -7.03
C GLU A 131 1.91 -9.59 -6.38
N TYR A 132 0.60 -9.89 -6.47
CA TYR A 132 0.05 -11.17 -6.01
C TYR A 132 0.69 -12.34 -6.76
N GLU A 133 0.83 -12.26 -8.08
CA GLU A 133 1.47 -13.32 -8.88
C GLU A 133 2.94 -13.53 -8.48
N LYS A 134 3.69 -12.44 -8.24
CA LYS A 134 5.08 -12.51 -7.75
C LYS A 134 5.15 -13.16 -6.36
N LEU A 135 4.24 -12.80 -5.45
CA LEU A 135 4.18 -13.37 -4.11
C LEU A 135 3.87 -14.88 -4.17
N MET A 136 2.89 -15.28 -4.97
CA MET A 136 2.50 -16.68 -5.17
C MET A 136 3.66 -17.56 -5.66
N LYS A 137 4.52 -17.03 -6.54
CA LYS A 137 5.72 -17.74 -7.00
C LYS A 137 6.77 -17.93 -5.90
N ASN A 138 6.79 -17.06 -4.89
CA ASN A 138 7.75 -17.10 -3.78
C ASN A 138 7.24 -17.91 -2.57
N ILE A 139 5.93 -18.00 -2.35
CA ILE A 139 5.33 -18.68 -1.19
C ILE A 139 5.88 -20.10 -0.96
N PRO A 140 6.05 -20.98 -1.96
CA PRO A 140 6.59 -22.33 -1.71
C PRO A 140 7.99 -22.32 -1.09
N VAL A 141 8.88 -21.43 -1.56
CA VAL A 141 10.24 -21.31 -1.04
C VAL A 141 10.22 -20.66 0.34
N LEU A 142 9.36 -19.66 0.55
CA LEU A 142 9.12 -19.03 1.84
C LEU A 142 8.72 -20.06 2.90
N LEU A 143 7.66 -20.83 2.63
CA LEU A 143 7.15 -21.85 3.55
C LEU A 143 8.21 -22.93 3.84
N HIS A 144 8.94 -23.39 2.83
CA HIS A 144 10.02 -24.35 3.04
C HIS A 144 11.09 -23.82 4.01
N LYS A 145 11.51 -22.56 3.87
CA LYS A 145 12.52 -21.95 4.75
C LYS A 145 12.01 -21.74 6.18
N LEU A 146 10.76 -21.31 6.33
CA LEU A 146 10.14 -21.14 7.65
C LEU A 146 9.98 -22.48 8.36
N ASN A 147 9.52 -23.52 7.66
CA ASN A 147 9.32 -24.84 8.25
C ASN A 147 10.64 -25.50 8.65
N LEU A 148 11.69 -25.33 7.83
CA LEU A 148 13.03 -25.76 8.21
C LEU A 148 13.54 -25.00 9.44
N TYR A 149 13.36 -23.68 9.48
CA TYR A 149 13.72 -22.86 10.62
C TYR A 149 12.98 -23.29 11.91
N LEU A 150 11.67 -23.51 11.85
CA LEU A 150 10.86 -24.00 12.97
C LEU A 150 11.28 -25.41 13.41
N SER A 151 11.71 -26.27 12.48
CA SER A 151 12.26 -27.59 12.81
C SER A 151 13.55 -27.49 13.63
N PHE A 152 14.42 -26.53 13.32
CA PHE A 152 15.60 -26.25 14.13
C PHE A 152 15.27 -25.57 15.46
N CYS A 153 14.22 -24.74 15.52
CA CYS A 153 13.71 -24.22 16.79
C CYS A 153 13.27 -25.39 17.67
N TYR A 154 12.46 -26.31 17.15
CA TYR A 154 12.07 -27.54 17.85
C TYR A 154 13.28 -28.36 18.33
N ALA A 155 14.29 -28.55 17.48
CA ALA A 155 15.50 -29.28 17.85
C ALA A 155 16.24 -28.62 19.02
N VAL A 156 16.39 -27.30 19.01
CA VAL A 156 17.09 -26.57 20.09
C VAL A 156 16.26 -26.47 21.36
N THR A 157 14.94 -26.34 21.25
CA THR A 157 14.04 -26.10 22.40
C THR A 157 13.39 -27.36 22.94
N THR A 158 13.75 -28.55 22.42
CA THR A 158 13.21 -29.82 22.89
C THR A 158 14.36 -30.76 23.25
N PRO A 159 14.45 -31.21 24.52
CA PRO A 159 15.43 -32.19 24.97
C PRO A 159 15.36 -33.47 24.15
N LEU A 160 16.51 -34.12 23.91
CA LEU A 160 16.62 -35.32 23.08
C LEU A 160 15.69 -36.45 23.57
N SER A 161 15.53 -36.57 24.89
CA SER A 161 14.62 -37.54 25.52
C SER A 161 13.14 -37.37 25.16
N ARG A 162 12.73 -36.18 24.73
CA ARG A 162 11.35 -35.86 24.31
C ARG A 162 11.20 -35.69 22.79
N ARG A 163 12.28 -35.82 22.00
CA ARG A 163 12.20 -35.67 20.55
C ARG A 163 11.54 -36.92 19.93
N GLY A 164 10.37 -36.73 19.31
CA GLY A 164 9.68 -37.76 18.54
C GLY A 164 9.74 -37.51 17.03
N GLU A 165 9.28 -38.49 16.24
CA GLU A 165 9.07 -38.31 14.80
C GLU A 165 8.01 -37.23 14.54
N GLY A 166 8.34 -36.23 13.70
CA GLY A 166 7.40 -35.19 13.29
C GLY A 166 7.07 -34.15 14.37
N GLY A 167 7.96 -33.92 15.34
CA GLY A 167 7.72 -32.91 16.38
C GLY A 167 7.68 -31.48 15.84
N GLU A 168 6.78 -30.68 16.40
CA GLU A 168 6.57 -29.27 16.06
C GLU A 168 7.17 -28.33 17.10
N TYR A 169 7.56 -27.13 16.67
CA TYR A 169 8.05 -26.09 17.57
C TYR A 169 6.97 -25.70 18.60
N ASN A 170 7.31 -25.83 19.88
CA ASN A 170 6.49 -25.40 20.99
C ASN A 170 6.87 -23.96 21.42
N PRO A 171 6.02 -22.95 21.20
CA PRO A 171 6.30 -21.57 21.61
C PRO A 171 6.42 -21.39 23.12
N ASP A 172 5.87 -22.30 23.93
CA ASP A 172 5.82 -22.21 25.40
C ASP A 172 7.00 -22.93 26.09
N PHE A 173 8.06 -23.26 25.34
CA PHE A 173 9.26 -23.88 25.90
C PHE A 173 9.89 -23.04 27.03
N SER A 174 10.53 -23.73 27.98
CA SER A 174 11.26 -23.14 29.09
C SER A 174 12.75 -23.06 28.79
N PHE A 175 13.48 -22.22 29.51
CA PHE A 175 14.93 -22.08 29.34
C PHE A 175 15.67 -23.42 29.46
N ASN A 176 15.24 -24.25 30.41
CA ASN A 176 15.88 -25.53 30.73
C ASN A 176 15.70 -26.57 29.61
N ASP A 177 14.76 -26.35 28.70
CA ASP A 177 14.52 -27.23 27.55
C ASP A 177 15.66 -27.15 26.51
N MET A 178 16.49 -26.10 26.57
CA MET A 178 17.60 -25.87 25.65
C MET A 178 18.91 -26.58 26.03
N HIS A 179 18.95 -27.38 27.10
CA HIS A 179 20.21 -27.99 27.59
C HIS A 179 20.90 -28.92 26.57
N ASP A 180 20.18 -29.40 25.56
CA ASP A 180 20.69 -30.28 24.50
C ASP A 180 21.04 -29.53 23.21
N LEU A 181 21.22 -28.19 23.25
CA LEU A 181 21.43 -27.35 22.06
C LEU A 181 22.69 -27.68 21.23
N TYR A 182 23.70 -28.31 21.85
CA TYR A 182 24.93 -28.75 21.17
C TYR A 182 24.86 -30.19 20.65
N LEU A 183 23.81 -30.94 20.98
CA LEU A 183 23.61 -32.27 20.43
C LEU A 183 23.16 -32.18 18.96
N PRO A 184 23.34 -33.24 18.16
CA PRO A 184 22.82 -33.30 16.80
C PRO A 184 21.33 -32.96 16.74
N SER A 185 20.90 -32.32 15.64
CA SER A 185 19.52 -31.85 15.48
C SER A 185 18.50 -33.00 15.53
N GLY A 186 18.85 -34.16 14.99
CA GLY A 186 17.93 -35.30 14.86
C GLY A 186 16.80 -35.07 13.85
N ILE A 187 16.91 -34.01 13.04
CA ILE A 187 15.94 -33.70 11.99
C ILE A 187 16.20 -34.65 10.80
N PRO A 188 15.19 -35.33 10.24
CA PRO A 188 15.39 -36.32 9.17
C PRO A 188 16.11 -35.79 7.92
N THR A 189 15.94 -34.50 7.61
CA THR A 189 16.55 -33.84 6.46
C THR A 189 17.95 -33.28 6.75
N ASP A 190 18.40 -33.32 8.00
CA ASP A 190 19.71 -32.83 8.41
C ASP A 190 20.71 -33.98 8.48
N HIS A 191 21.46 -34.19 7.40
CA HIS A 191 22.53 -35.18 7.34
C HIS A 191 23.87 -34.65 7.88
N SER A 192 23.89 -33.42 8.39
CA SER A 192 25.11 -32.85 8.95
C SER A 192 25.32 -33.34 10.39
N SER A 193 26.58 -33.50 10.78
CA SER A 193 26.95 -33.83 12.16
C SER A 193 27.09 -32.59 13.06
N ARG A 194 26.50 -31.45 12.65
CA ARG A 194 26.62 -30.18 13.39
C ARG A 194 25.68 -30.13 14.58
N ALA A 195 26.00 -29.26 15.53
CA ALA A 195 25.15 -28.96 16.66
C ALA A 195 23.80 -28.35 16.20
N ALA A 196 22.71 -28.67 16.91
CA ALA A 196 21.39 -28.13 16.62
C ALA A 196 21.38 -26.59 16.60
N VAL A 197 22.10 -25.95 17.52
CA VAL A 197 22.24 -24.48 17.58
C VAL A 197 22.92 -23.90 16.34
N GLU A 198 23.94 -24.56 15.79
CA GLU A 198 24.61 -24.08 14.57
C GLU A 198 23.69 -24.19 13.36
N GLY A 199 22.94 -25.30 13.27
CA GLY A 199 21.92 -25.49 12.25
C GLY A 199 20.82 -24.42 12.34
N LEU A 200 20.38 -24.09 13.56
CA LEU A 200 19.42 -23.02 13.81
C LEU A 200 19.96 -21.66 13.34
N MET A 201 21.18 -21.28 13.70
CA MET A 201 21.77 -20.00 13.30
C MET A 201 21.94 -19.90 11.77
N ALA A 202 22.38 -20.98 11.13
CA ALA A 202 22.48 -21.05 9.68
C ALA A 202 21.11 -20.89 9.00
N CYS A 203 20.07 -21.55 9.53
CA CYS A 203 18.71 -21.42 9.02
C CYS A 203 18.13 -20.02 9.27
N ALA A 204 18.36 -19.43 10.44
CA ALA A 204 17.92 -18.08 10.77
C ALA A 204 18.49 -17.06 9.78
N SER A 205 19.80 -17.12 9.53
CA SER A 205 20.48 -16.25 8.55
C SER A 205 19.93 -16.46 7.13
N ALA A 206 19.75 -17.71 6.71
CA ALA A 206 19.22 -18.03 5.38
C ALA A 206 17.75 -17.61 5.19
N THR A 207 16.93 -17.63 6.25
CA THR A 207 15.55 -17.17 6.25
C THR A 207 15.49 -15.64 6.27
N SER A 208 16.29 -14.98 7.11
CA SER A 208 16.41 -13.53 7.15
C SER A 208 16.80 -12.96 5.78
N LEU A 209 17.82 -13.52 5.13
CA LEU A 209 18.25 -13.08 3.79
C LEU A 209 17.14 -13.27 2.74
N TYR A 210 16.37 -14.34 2.87
CA TYR A 210 15.26 -14.59 1.96
C TYR A 210 14.10 -13.61 2.18
N LEU A 211 13.74 -13.32 3.43
CA LEU A 211 12.70 -12.35 3.77
C LEU A 211 13.07 -10.93 3.35
N ASP A 212 14.34 -10.54 3.49
CA ASP A 212 14.88 -9.27 3.00
C ASP A 212 14.83 -9.20 1.46
N SER A 213 15.27 -10.26 0.78
CA SER A 213 15.17 -10.39 -0.68
C SER A 213 13.71 -10.36 -1.17
N LEU A 214 12.77 -10.97 -0.44
CA LEU A 214 11.34 -10.97 -0.78
C LEU A 214 10.77 -9.55 -0.76
N GLN A 215 11.11 -8.75 0.26
CA GLN A 215 10.70 -7.35 0.39
C GLN A 215 11.19 -6.48 -0.79
N SER A 216 12.35 -6.80 -1.35
CA SER A 216 12.87 -6.07 -2.54
C SER A 216 12.20 -6.47 -3.86
N ARG A 217 11.58 -7.66 -3.92
CA ARG A 217 11.02 -8.25 -5.15
C ARG A 217 9.52 -8.09 -5.26
N VAL A 218 8.83 -8.00 -4.14
CA VAL A 218 7.38 -7.91 -4.01
C VAL A 218 7.04 -6.72 -3.15
N ASP A 219 6.10 -5.91 -3.60
CA ASP A 219 5.53 -4.84 -2.79
C ASP A 219 4.64 -5.43 -1.68
N LEU A 220 5.28 -5.76 -0.55
CA LEU A 220 4.58 -6.32 0.61
C LEU A 220 3.69 -5.30 1.34
N THR A 221 3.68 -4.01 0.95
CA THR A 221 2.76 -3.02 1.54
C THR A 221 1.29 -3.36 1.30
N LEU A 222 1.02 -4.19 0.30
CA LEU A 222 -0.30 -4.76 0.02
C LEU A 222 -0.75 -5.81 1.07
N TRP A 223 0.19 -6.35 1.86
CA TRP A 223 -0.03 -7.30 2.96
C TRP A 223 0.71 -6.84 4.23
N PRO A 224 0.16 -5.86 4.97
CA PRO A 224 0.84 -5.24 6.11
C PRO A 224 1.31 -6.22 7.19
N GLU A 225 0.50 -7.22 7.53
CA GLU A 225 0.87 -8.28 8.50
C GLU A 225 2.15 -9.01 8.06
N LEU A 226 2.18 -9.45 6.80
CA LEU A 226 3.34 -10.17 6.25
C LEU A 226 4.59 -9.28 6.19
N LEU A 227 4.43 -7.99 5.87
CA LEU A 227 5.52 -7.02 5.85
C LEU A 227 6.10 -6.79 7.24
N GLU A 228 5.24 -6.52 8.23
CA GLU A 228 5.65 -6.22 9.60
C GLU A 228 6.36 -7.42 10.24
N ASP A 229 5.79 -8.62 10.12
CA ASP A 229 6.39 -9.83 10.70
C ASP A 229 7.72 -10.19 10.00
N SER A 230 7.80 -10.03 8.67
CA SER A 230 9.05 -10.25 7.92
C SER A 230 10.15 -9.28 8.34
N PHE A 231 9.79 -8.00 8.51
CA PHE A 231 10.72 -6.98 8.99
C PHE A 231 11.17 -7.27 10.42
N GLY A 232 10.25 -7.65 11.31
CA GLY A 232 10.55 -8.04 12.68
C GLY A 232 11.53 -9.21 12.74
N PHE A 233 11.33 -10.23 11.90
CA PHE A 233 12.23 -11.39 11.85
C PHE A 233 13.65 -10.97 11.42
N VAL A 234 13.75 -10.17 10.35
CA VAL A 234 15.03 -9.66 9.84
C VAL A 234 15.73 -8.80 10.90
N ALA A 235 15.00 -7.90 11.56
CA ALA A 235 15.53 -7.04 12.61
C ALA A 235 16.06 -7.87 13.80
N ALA A 236 15.30 -8.85 14.27
CA ALA A 236 15.72 -9.74 15.34
C ALA A 236 17.00 -10.53 14.98
N CYS A 237 17.12 -11.02 13.73
CA CYS A 237 18.35 -11.64 13.24
C CYS A 237 19.55 -10.68 13.18
N GLN A 238 19.33 -9.41 12.82
CA GLN A 238 20.40 -8.41 12.78
C GLN A 238 20.83 -7.92 14.16
N MET A 239 19.91 -7.92 15.12
CA MET A 239 20.17 -7.50 16.51
C MET A 239 20.81 -8.60 17.36
N PHE A 240 20.81 -9.85 16.89
CA PHE A 240 21.41 -10.98 17.60
C PHE A 240 22.94 -10.92 17.55
N VAL A 241 23.58 -10.75 18.71
CA VAL A 241 25.03 -10.54 18.85
C VAL A 241 25.76 -11.82 19.26
N SER A 242 25.10 -12.73 19.99
CA SER A 242 25.74 -13.93 20.54
C SER A 242 26.01 -15.07 19.56
N GLY A 243 25.91 -14.85 18.25
CA GLY A 243 26.14 -15.90 17.23
C GLY A 243 27.51 -16.56 17.33
N ASP A 244 28.58 -15.76 17.26
CA ASP A 244 29.96 -16.25 17.39
C ASP A 244 30.23 -16.77 18.82
N LEU A 245 29.61 -16.14 19.82
CA LEU A 245 29.73 -16.58 21.21
C LEU A 245 29.12 -17.97 21.43
N LEU A 246 28.01 -18.30 20.79
CA LEU A 246 27.42 -19.63 20.86
C LEU A 246 28.25 -20.67 20.11
N LYS A 247 28.78 -20.33 18.94
CA LYS A 247 29.59 -21.25 18.15
C LYS A 247 30.85 -21.69 18.90
N ASP A 248 31.58 -20.74 19.49
CA ASP A 248 32.85 -21.02 20.14
C ASP A 248 32.72 -21.38 21.63
N TRP A 249 31.49 -21.45 22.17
CA TRP A 249 31.28 -21.67 23.61
C TRP A 249 31.90 -22.98 24.12
N PRO A 250 31.70 -24.14 23.47
CA PRO A 250 32.27 -25.40 23.95
C PRO A 250 33.80 -25.36 23.97
N GLU A 251 34.43 -24.76 22.96
CA GLU A 251 35.88 -24.62 22.87
C GLU A 251 36.43 -23.70 23.98
N ARG A 252 35.74 -22.58 24.26
CA ARG A 252 36.13 -21.69 25.36
C ARG A 252 36.01 -22.35 26.73
N GLU A 253 34.95 -23.14 26.95
CA GLU A 253 34.78 -23.88 28.21
C GLU A 253 35.83 -24.98 28.39
N LEU A 254 36.22 -25.66 27.30
CA LEU A 254 37.33 -26.62 27.29
C LEU A 254 38.63 -25.96 27.79
N HIS A 255 38.98 -24.80 27.24
CA HIS A 255 40.20 -24.07 27.61
C HIS A 255 40.15 -23.49 29.03
N LYS A 256 38.99 -22.98 29.47
CA LYS A 256 38.83 -22.34 30.79
C LYS A 256 38.83 -23.34 31.95
N SER A 257 38.27 -24.53 31.73
CA SER A 257 38.04 -25.53 32.78
C SER A 257 39.11 -26.63 32.84
N SER A 258 40.17 -26.55 32.01
CA SER A 258 41.20 -27.60 31.87
C SER A 258 40.61 -28.98 31.58
N MET A 259 39.52 -29.03 30.82
CA MET A 259 38.84 -30.27 30.46
C MET A 259 39.61 -31.03 29.37
N HIS A 260 39.47 -32.35 29.33
CA HIS A 260 40.21 -33.20 28.39
C HIS A 260 39.51 -33.39 27.04
N THR A 261 38.18 -33.26 26.98
CA THR A 261 37.41 -33.49 25.75
C THR A 261 36.31 -32.43 25.54
N LEU A 262 35.95 -32.19 24.28
CA LEU A 262 34.87 -31.27 23.90
C LEU A 262 33.50 -31.75 24.43
N ASP A 263 33.30 -33.07 24.49
CA ASP A 263 32.09 -33.68 25.04
C ASP A 263 31.89 -33.36 26.52
N ASP A 264 32.98 -33.29 27.30
CA ASP A 264 32.91 -32.89 28.72
C ASP A 264 32.50 -31.41 28.87
N ALA A 265 32.99 -30.54 27.98
CA ALA A 265 32.59 -29.14 27.95
C ALA A 265 31.11 -28.98 27.57
N VAL A 266 30.63 -29.73 26.57
CA VAL A 266 29.21 -29.76 26.19
C VAL A 266 28.33 -30.26 27.33
N ARG A 267 28.73 -31.34 28.03
CA ARG A 267 27.99 -31.84 29.21
C ARG A 267 27.89 -30.81 30.32
N LYS A 268 29.00 -30.10 30.62
CA LYS A 268 29.00 -29.02 31.61
C LYS A 268 28.02 -27.90 31.23
N ILE A 269 28.03 -27.47 29.96
CA ILE A 269 27.08 -26.45 29.48
C ILE A 269 25.63 -26.94 29.62
N SER A 270 25.39 -28.22 29.29
CA SER A 270 24.07 -28.85 29.45
C SER A 270 23.60 -28.81 30.91
N ASP A 271 24.46 -29.18 31.86
CA ASP A 271 24.16 -29.16 33.30
C ASP A 271 23.94 -27.72 33.83
N ASP A 272 24.75 -26.77 33.35
CA ASP A 272 24.60 -25.34 33.68
C ASP A 272 23.24 -24.78 33.19
N ILE A 273 22.82 -25.11 31.96
CA ILE A 273 21.50 -24.70 31.44
C ILE A 273 20.36 -25.37 32.21
N LYS A 274 20.49 -26.66 32.54
CA LYS A 274 19.45 -27.42 33.23
C LYS A 274 19.23 -26.96 34.67
N SER A 275 20.28 -26.52 35.34
CA SER A 275 20.24 -26.01 36.72
C SER A 275 19.89 -24.52 36.81
N TRP A 276 19.79 -23.83 35.68
CA TRP A 276 19.45 -22.41 35.62
C TRP A 276 17.97 -22.18 35.97
N SER A 277 17.69 -21.19 36.81
CA SER A 277 16.32 -20.92 37.28
C SER A 277 15.49 -20.06 36.32
N GLY A 278 16.14 -19.38 35.37
CA GLY A 278 15.49 -18.68 34.27
C GLY A 278 16.17 -17.35 33.85
N PRO A 279 15.65 -16.66 32.82
CA PRO A 279 16.27 -15.44 32.27
C PRO A 279 16.40 -14.26 33.25
N ALA A 280 15.60 -14.28 34.34
CA ALA A 280 15.61 -13.24 35.37
C ALA A 280 16.92 -13.17 36.18
N GLU A 281 17.80 -14.17 36.08
CA GLU A 281 19.14 -14.16 36.69
C GLU A 281 20.23 -13.58 35.76
N SER A 282 19.84 -13.01 34.61
CA SER A 282 20.70 -12.24 33.71
C SER A 282 21.46 -11.16 34.50
N GLY A 283 22.74 -11.42 34.79
CA GLY A 283 23.59 -10.57 35.63
C GLY A 283 24.37 -11.30 36.73
N LYS A 284 23.98 -12.53 37.10
CA LYS A 284 24.74 -13.32 38.09
C LYS A 284 25.95 -14.06 37.49
N ARG A 285 25.83 -14.48 36.23
CA ARG A 285 26.84 -15.27 35.50
C ARG A 285 26.91 -14.79 34.05
N LEU A 286 28.00 -14.10 33.69
CA LEU A 286 28.19 -13.50 32.36
C LEU A 286 28.33 -14.56 31.24
N ASP A 287 28.76 -15.76 31.61
CA ASP A 287 28.96 -16.90 30.73
C ASP A 287 27.65 -17.49 30.19
N MET A 288 26.52 -17.27 30.85
CA MET A 288 25.19 -17.72 30.39
C MET A 288 24.49 -16.73 29.47
N ALA A 289 25.05 -15.54 29.25
CA ALA A 289 24.47 -14.51 28.40
C ALA A 289 24.12 -15.01 26.98
N PRO A 290 24.96 -15.83 26.30
CA PRO A 290 24.63 -16.35 24.97
C PRO A 290 23.38 -17.24 24.96
N ALA A 291 23.18 -18.09 25.98
CA ALA A 291 21.99 -18.93 26.10
C ALA A 291 20.74 -18.11 26.40
N VAL A 292 20.85 -17.07 27.24
CA VAL A 292 19.74 -16.17 27.58
C VAL A 292 19.30 -15.37 26.36
N GLU A 293 20.25 -14.84 25.60
CA GLU A 293 19.96 -14.15 24.34
C GLU A 293 19.30 -15.10 23.33
N LEU A 294 19.83 -16.32 23.18
CA LEU A 294 19.26 -17.35 22.30
C LEU A 294 17.82 -17.71 22.68
N PHE A 295 17.52 -17.80 23.99
CA PHE A 295 16.17 -18.07 24.47
C PHE A 295 15.18 -16.99 24.02
N HIS A 296 15.53 -15.71 24.24
CA HIS A 296 14.68 -14.59 23.83
C HIS A 296 14.57 -14.48 22.31
N PHE A 297 15.69 -14.70 21.60
CA PHE A 297 15.74 -14.76 20.16
C PHE A 297 14.73 -15.78 19.62
N ILE A 298 14.80 -17.05 20.03
CA ILE A 298 13.90 -18.11 19.55
C ILE A 298 12.43 -17.81 19.91
N LYS A 299 12.15 -17.26 21.09
CA LYS A 299 10.78 -16.86 21.48
C LYS A 299 10.20 -15.84 20.52
N GLU A 300 10.97 -14.82 20.16
CA GLU A 300 10.56 -13.75 19.26
C GLU A 300 10.47 -14.26 17.81
N THR A 301 11.57 -14.76 17.26
CA THR A 301 11.64 -15.17 15.84
C THR A 301 10.85 -16.43 15.53
N GLY A 302 10.68 -17.34 16.50
CA GLY A 302 9.81 -18.50 16.36
C GLY A 302 8.33 -18.13 16.30
N LYS A 303 7.90 -17.08 17.04
CA LYS A 303 6.55 -16.53 16.91
C LYS A 303 6.37 -15.87 15.54
N LEU A 304 7.28 -14.97 15.17
CA LEU A 304 7.26 -14.28 13.87
C LEU A 304 7.26 -15.27 12.70
N ALA A 305 8.06 -16.34 12.76
CA ALA A 305 8.07 -17.36 11.71
C ALA A 305 6.72 -18.05 11.52
N ARG A 306 6.00 -18.36 12.61
CA ARG A 306 4.64 -18.92 12.55
C ARG A 306 3.63 -17.93 12.00
N ASP A 307 3.72 -16.67 12.40
CA ASP A 307 2.80 -15.61 11.95
C ASP A 307 2.99 -15.33 10.45
N ILE A 308 4.25 -15.32 9.96
CA ILE A 308 4.59 -15.25 8.52
C ILE A 308 4.04 -16.48 7.78
N GLU A 309 4.22 -17.69 8.31
CA GLU A 309 3.72 -18.93 7.69
C GLU A 309 2.20 -18.92 7.52
N LEU A 310 1.47 -18.52 8.58
CA LEU A 310 0.02 -18.40 8.57
C LEU A 310 -0.45 -17.34 7.59
N SER A 311 0.20 -16.17 7.55
CA SER A 311 -0.12 -15.08 6.62
C SER A 311 0.13 -15.50 5.17
N ALA A 312 1.27 -16.13 4.87
CA ALA A 312 1.60 -16.64 3.54
C ALA A 312 0.60 -17.72 3.08
N THR A 313 0.23 -18.64 3.98
CA THR A 313 -0.77 -19.69 3.69
C THR A 313 -2.15 -19.10 3.45
N ARG A 314 -2.54 -18.09 4.23
CA ARG A 314 -3.81 -17.36 4.04
C ARG A 314 -3.87 -16.72 2.66
N VAL A 315 -2.79 -16.04 2.24
CA VAL A 315 -2.68 -15.45 0.90
C VAL A 315 -2.79 -16.52 -0.18
N ALA A 316 -2.11 -17.66 -0.04
CA ALA A 316 -2.17 -18.76 -1.01
C ALA A 316 -3.54 -19.42 -1.11
N SER A 317 -4.27 -19.50 0.00
CA SER A 317 -5.60 -20.12 0.09
C SER A 317 -6.75 -19.21 -0.34
N SER A 318 -6.52 -17.90 -0.37
CA SER A 318 -7.53 -16.94 -0.81
C SER A 318 -7.82 -17.18 -2.29
N PRO A 319 -9.09 -17.28 -2.71
CA PRO A 319 -9.41 -17.37 -4.13
C PRO A 319 -8.77 -16.17 -4.83
N ALA A 320 -7.89 -16.44 -5.80
CA ALA A 320 -7.30 -15.41 -6.64
C ALA A 320 -8.44 -14.52 -7.11
N ILE A 321 -8.33 -13.22 -6.81
CA ILE A 321 -9.31 -12.16 -7.10
C ILE A 321 -10.02 -12.52 -8.40
N SER A 322 -11.27 -12.98 -8.29
CA SER A 322 -12.04 -13.47 -9.42
C SER A 322 -12.08 -12.37 -10.47
N ASN A 323 -11.56 -12.70 -11.66
CA ASN A 323 -11.58 -11.86 -12.86
C ASN A 323 -12.96 -11.24 -13.12
#